data_AF-A0AAU4APD5-F1
#
_entry.id   AF-A0AAU4APD5-F1
#
_cell.length_a   1.000
_cell.length_b   1.000
_cell.length_c   1.000
_cell.angle_alpha   90.00
_cell.angle_beta   90.00
_cell.angle_gamma   90.00
#
_symmetry.space_group_name_H-M   'P 1'
#
loop_
_entity.id
_entity.type
_entity.pdbx_description
1 polymer ?
#
loop_
_entity_poly.entity_id
_entity_poly.type
_entity_poly.pdbx_seq_one_letter_code
_entity_poly.pdbx_strand_id
1 'polypeptide(L)'
;MQSQQPPAAAGPTATPTAPPPARNRTATVVVPLIVGLVLGAGGVGVGWALSGGGGAPAAGSNPAGDARAACRALDGFDESKFTAKGPEGDIALNRYAAAGALSTSAAAGNPEYKPLAQAIRRSQDRHAQVFDFDAQVKQDLAEARRICGTL
;
A
#
# COMPACT_ATOMS: atom_id res chain seq x y z
N MET A 1 20.66 84.38 56.93
CA MET A 1 20.95 83.34 57.95
C MET A 1 21.26 82.04 57.22
N GLN A 2 22.53 81.67 57.14
CA GLN A 2 22.97 80.30 56.86
C GLN A 2 22.62 79.43 58.07
N SER A 3 22.07 78.24 57.83
CA SER A 3 22.33 76.96 58.53
C SER A 3 21.30 75.93 58.03
N GLN A 4 21.58 74.69 57.67
CA GLN A 4 22.78 73.90 57.39
C GLN A 4 22.23 72.49 57.05
N GLN A 5 22.71 71.83 55.99
CA GLN A 5 22.38 70.43 55.67
C GLN A 5 23.65 69.58 55.80
N PRO A 6 23.56 68.36 56.36
CA PRO A 6 24.46 67.29 55.92
C PRO A 6 23.74 65.96 55.56
N PRO A 7 24.40 65.07 54.79
CA PRO A 7 23.76 64.02 53.99
C PRO A 7 23.93 62.61 54.59
N ALA A 8 23.09 61.66 54.19
CA ALA A 8 23.37 60.22 54.25
C ALA A 8 22.47 59.51 53.21
N ALA A 9 23.01 59.08 52.08
CA ALA A 9 23.72 57.82 51.84
C ALA A 9 22.76 56.80 51.17
N ALA A 10 23.14 56.41 49.95
CA ALA A 10 22.36 55.63 49.01
C ALA A 10 21.95 54.26 49.57
N GLY A 11 20.65 53.97 49.52
CA GLY A 11 20.14 52.60 49.57
C GLY A 11 20.31 51.95 48.20
N PRO A 12 20.63 50.64 48.13
CA PRO A 12 21.00 49.97 46.89
C PRO A 12 19.84 49.97 45.88
N THR A 13 20.12 50.40 44.67
CA THR A 13 19.26 50.25 43.49
C THR A 13 18.99 48.76 43.30
N ALA A 14 17.76 48.31 43.52
CA ALA A 14 17.35 46.96 43.14
C ALA A 14 17.39 46.87 41.61
N THR A 15 18.36 46.14 41.09
CA THR A 15 18.46 45.77 39.67
C THR A 15 17.16 45.08 39.25
N PRO A 16 16.50 45.47 38.16
CA PRO A 16 15.45 44.64 37.58
C PRO A 16 16.08 43.34 37.09
N THR A 17 15.79 42.24 37.78
CA THR A 17 16.14 40.89 37.35
C THR A 17 15.51 40.64 35.99
N ALA A 18 16.34 40.43 34.97
CA ALA A 18 15.90 40.02 33.65
C ALA A 18 15.07 38.72 33.75
N PRO A 19 13.97 38.58 32.99
CA PRO A 19 13.24 37.32 32.95
C PRO A 19 14.17 36.20 32.48
N PRO A 20 14.07 34.98 33.04
CA PRO A 20 14.87 33.85 32.59
C PRO A 20 14.63 33.60 31.10
N PRO A 21 15.65 33.17 30.33
CA PRO A 21 15.48 32.88 28.92
C PRO A 21 14.36 31.84 28.76
N ALA A 22 13.37 32.16 27.91
CA ALA A 22 12.30 31.25 27.54
C ALA A 22 12.93 29.98 26.96
N ARG A 23 12.99 28.93 27.78
CA ARG A 23 13.60 27.66 27.43
C ARG A 23 12.82 27.06 26.26
N ASN A 24 13.50 26.84 25.13
CA ASN A 24 13.02 26.26 23.87
C ASN A 24 12.36 24.87 24.05
N ARG A 25 11.19 24.79 24.69
CA ARG A 25 10.43 23.55 24.88
C ARG A 25 9.87 23.01 23.56
N THR A 26 9.71 23.87 22.56
CA THR A 26 9.25 23.51 21.22
C THR A 26 10.33 22.76 20.42
N ALA A 27 11.60 23.16 20.54
CA ALA A 27 12.70 22.47 19.86
C ALA A 27 12.90 21.04 20.38
N THR A 28 12.63 20.80 21.66
CA THR A 28 12.80 19.48 22.29
C THR A 28 11.77 18.43 21.85
N VAL A 29 10.62 18.85 21.30
CA VAL A 29 9.56 17.93 20.84
C VAL A 29 9.63 17.66 19.33
N VAL A 30 10.06 18.64 18.54
CA VAL A 30 10.16 18.51 17.08
C VAL A 30 11.29 17.55 16.68
N VAL A 31 12.44 17.59 17.37
CA VAL A 31 13.58 16.71 17.08
C VAL A 31 13.26 15.22 17.26
N PRO A 32 12.68 14.75 18.38
CA PRO A 32 12.33 13.33 18.51
C PRO A 32 11.22 12.90 17.55
N LEU A 33 10.32 13.82 17.14
CA LEU A 33 9.30 13.54 16.13
C LEU A 33 9.91 13.31 14.74
N ILE A 34 10.87 14.14 14.32
CA ILE A 34 11.58 13.95 13.05
C ILE A 34 12.42 12.68 13.09
N VAL A 35 13.13 12.43 14.20
CA VAL A 35 13.93 11.20 14.37
C VAL A 35 13.04 9.96 14.37
N GLY A 36 11.89 10.00 15.08
CA GLY A 36 10.89 8.94 15.07
C GLY A 36 10.26 8.72 13.68
N LEU A 37 10.02 9.79 12.92
CA LEU A 37 9.52 9.72 11.55
C LEU A 37 10.55 9.11 10.58
N VAL A 38 11.82 9.50 10.68
CA VAL A 38 12.91 8.98 9.84
C VAL A 38 13.19 7.51 10.16
N LEU A 39 13.26 7.14 11.45
CA LEU A 39 13.46 5.76 11.87
C LEU A 39 12.23 4.89 11.60
N GLY A 40 11.02 5.44 11.78
CA GLY A 40 9.76 4.79 11.44
C GLY A 40 9.64 4.51 9.95
N ALA A 41 9.90 5.50 9.09
CA ALA A 41 9.87 5.34 7.63
C ALA A 41 10.95 4.36 7.13
N GLY A 42 12.13 4.34 7.74
CA GLY A 42 13.19 3.39 7.42
C GLY A 42 12.84 1.95 7.79
N GLY A 43 12.24 1.72 8.97
CA GLY A 43 11.93 0.37 9.46
C GLY A 43 10.87 -0.37 8.66
N VAL A 44 9.81 0.31 8.20
CA VAL A 44 8.81 -0.31 7.33
C VAL A 44 9.32 -0.57 5.91
N GLY A 45 10.30 0.20 5.41
CA GLY A 45 10.85 0.00 4.07
C GLY A 45 11.73 -1.26 3.93
N VAL A 46 12.50 -1.61 4.98
CA VAL A 46 13.44 -2.74 4.91
C VAL A 46 12.73 -4.09 4.90
N GLY A 47 11.57 -4.20 5.54
CA GLY A 47 10.75 -5.43 5.52
C GLY A 47 10.22 -5.79 4.12
N TRP A 48 9.90 -4.80 3.29
CA TRP A 48 9.44 -5.02 1.91
C TRP A 48 10.59 -5.22 0.92
N ALA A 49 11.79 -4.72 1.23
CA ALA A 49 12.95 -4.80 0.34
C ALA A 49 13.56 -6.21 0.26
N LEU A 50 13.43 -7.03 1.31
CA LEU A 50 14.05 -8.36 1.35
C LEU A 50 13.19 -9.47 0.72
N SER A 51 11.95 -9.18 0.33
CA SER A 51 11.07 -10.15 -0.38
C SER A 51 10.83 -9.81 -1.86
N GLY A 52 11.45 -8.76 -2.41
CA GLY A 52 11.23 -8.35 -3.79
C GLY A 52 12.54 -7.95 -4.47
N GLY A 53 13.08 -8.82 -5.31
CA GLY A 53 14.15 -8.43 -6.24
C GLY A 53 13.64 -7.32 -7.16
N GLY A 54 14.34 -6.18 -7.14
CA GLY A 54 14.24 -5.13 -8.16
C GLY A 54 13.48 -3.88 -7.73
N GLY A 55 14.27 -2.81 -7.56
CA GLY A 55 13.94 -1.37 -7.57
C GLY A 55 12.48 -0.96 -7.42
N ALA A 56 12.21 -0.11 -6.42
CA ALA A 56 10.95 0.59 -6.27
C ALA A 56 10.45 1.14 -7.64
N PRO A 57 9.36 0.60 -8.20
CA PRO A 57 8.77 1.21 -9.36
C PRO A 57 8.09 2.49 -8.88
N ALA A 58 8.32 3.59 -9.60
CA ALA A 58 7.42 4.73 -9.56
C ALA A 58 5.98 4.23 -9.69
N ALA A 59 5.02 4.93 -9.07
CA ALA A 59 3.59 4.67 -9.21
C ALA A 59 3.19 4.71 -10.70
N GLY A 60 3.28 3.56 -11.34
CA GLY A 60 3.10 3.30 -12.75
C GLY A 60 2.62 1.86 -12.88
N SER A 61 1.82 1.60 -13.91
CA SER A 61 1.29 0.26 -14.19
C SER A 61 2.42 -0.76 -14.17
N ASN A 62 2.28 -1.84 -13.39
CA ASN A 62 3.19 -2.99 -13.37
C ASN A 62 2.49 -4.19 -14.02
N PRO A 63 2.51 -4.30 -15.36
CA PRO A 63 1.66 -5.25 -16.07
C PRO A 63 2.06 -6.71 -15.75
N ALA A 64 3.35 -6.95 -15.55
CA ALA A 64 3.86 -8.24 -15.11
C ALA A 64 3.40 -8.59 -13.69
N GLY A 65 3.36 -7.59 -12.79
CA GLY A 65 2.81 -7.75 -11.44
C GLY A 65 1.34 -8.16 -11.47
N ASP A 66 0.54 -7.48 -12.30
CA ASP A 66 -0.88 -7.77 -12.47
C ASP A 66 -1.10 -9.15 -13.10
N ALA A 67 -0.32 -9.55 -14.10
CA ALA A 67 -0.39 -10.88 -14.71
C ALA A 67 -0.14 -11.99 -13.68
N ARG A 68 0.92 -11.86 -12.87
CA ARG A 68 1.23 -12.82 -11.79
C ARG A 68 0.15 -12.83 -10.72
N ALA A 69 -0.42 -11.67 -10.39
CA ALA A 69 -1.52 -11.57 -9.42
C ALA A 69 -2.80 -12.24 -9.94
N ALA A 70 -3.11 -12.10 -11.24
CA ALA A 70 -4.19 -12.82 -11.89
C ALA A 70 -3.98 -14.33 -11.81
N CYS A 71 -2.78 -14.81 -12.10
CA CYS A 71 -2.44 -16.23 -12.02
C CYS A 71 -2.56 -16.79 -10.60
N ARG A 72 -2.11 -16.05 -9.56
CA ARG A 72 -2.32 -16.44 -8.16
C ARG A 72 -3.79 -16.46 -7.76
N ALA A 73 -4.60 -15.56 -8.32
CA ALA A 73 -6.04 -15.57 -8.10
C ALA A 73 -6.68 -16.82 -8.74
N LEU A 74 -6.25 -17.18 -9.94
CA LEU A 74 -6.73 -18.35 -10.68
C LEU A 74 -6.27 -19.70 -10.08
N ASP A 75 -5.07 -19.74 -9.50
CA ASP A 75 -4.55 -20.90 -8.77
C ASP A 75 -5.37 -21.19 -7.50
N GLY A 76 -5.75 -20.13 -6.79
CA GLY A 76 -6.65 -20.22 -5.64
C GLY A 76 -8.14 -20.27 -5.99
N PHE A 77 -8.51 -20.39 -7.27
CA PHE A 77 -9.90 -20.47 -7.70
C PHE A 77 -10.31 -21.94 -7.91
N ASP A 78 -11.32 -22.35 -7.13
CA ASP A 78 -11.99 -23.65 -7.22
C ASP A 78 -13.42 -23.46 -7.76
N GLU A 79 -13.65 -23.95 -8.98
CA GLU A 79 -14.93 -23.91 -9.68
C GLU A 79 -16.07 -24.51 -8.85
N SER A 80 -15.81 -25.58 -8.09
CA SER A 80 -16.83 -26.29 -7.29
C SER A 80 -17.35 -25.48 -6.10
N LYS A 81 -16.57 -24.47 -5.69
CA LYS A 81 -16.91 -23.58 -4.58
C LYS A 81 -17.63 -22.32 -5.02
N PHE A 82 -17.66 -22.01 -6.31
CA PHE A 82 -18.19 -20.75 -6.83
C PHE A 82 -19.63 -20.44 -6.38
N THR A 83 -20.50 -21.45 -6.30
CA THR A 83 -21.90 -21.29 -5.87
C THR A 83 -22.13 -21.65 -4.41
N ALA A 84 -21.07 -21.96 -3.65
CA ALA A 84 -21.20 -22.25 -2.23
C ALA A 84 -21.70 -21.01 -1.48
N LYS A 85 -22.44 -21.21 -0.38
CA LYS A 85 -22.86 -20.11 0.49
C LYS A 85 -21.78 -19.80 1.52
N GLY A 86 -21.64 -18.53 1.85
CA GLY A 86 -20.72 -18.08 2.88
C GLY A 86 -19.27 -17.96 2.40
N PRO A 87 -18.29 -17.97 3.32
CA PRO A 87 -16.92 -17.54 3.02
C PRO A 87 -16.25 -18.27 1.86
N GLU A 88 -16.47 -19.58 1.70
CA GLU A 88 -15.85 -20.35 0.60
C GLU A 88 -16.33 -19.88 -0.77
N GLY A 89 -17.63 -19.61 -0.92
CA GLY A 89 -18.19 -19.11 -2.17
C GLY A 89 -17.78 -17.66 -2.43
N ASP A 90 -17.77 -16.83 -1.40
CA ASP A 90 -17.28 -15.45 -1.51
C ASP A 90 -15.82 -15.43 -1.96
N ILE A 91 -14.97 -16.31 -1.41
CA ILE A 91 -13.57 -16.44 -1.82
C ILE A 91 -13.50 -16.87 -3.28
N ALA A 92 -14.19 -17.95 -3.68
CA ALA A 92 -14.14 -18.45 -5.04
C ALA A 92 -14.61 -17.40 -6.07
N LEU A 93 -15.74 -16.74 -5.79
CA LEU A 93 -16.28 -15.65 -6.61
C LEU A 93 -15.27 -14.52 -6.78
N ASN A 94 -14.71 -14.02 -5.68
CA ASN A 94 -13.77 -12.89 -5.70
C ASN A 94 -12.44 -13.26 -6.35
N ARG A 95 -11.97 -14.50 -6.18
CA ARG A 95 -10.77 -15.01 -6.87
C ARG A 95 -10.97 -15.02 -8.38
N TYR A 96 -12.12 -15.51 -8.83
CA TYR A 96 -12.44 -15.53 -10.25
C TYR A 96 -12.57 -14.13 -10.86
N ALA A 97 -13.25 -13.22 -10.15
CA ALA A 97 -13.36 -11.83 -10.57
C ALA A 97 -12.00 -11.12 -10.61
N ALA A 98 -11.18 -11.30 -9.57
CA ALA A 98 -9.84 -10.72 -9.48
C ALA A 98 -8.93 -11.19 -10.63
N ALA A 99 -8.98 -12.47 -10.98
CA ALA A 99 -8.23 -12.99 -12.12
C ALA A 99 -8.58 -12.26 -13.43
N GLY A 100 -9.87 -11.99 -13.67
CA GLY A 100 -10.31 -11.24 -14.85
C GLY A 100 -9.87 -9.78 -14.83
N ALA A 101 -10.04 -9.09 -13.70
CA ALA A 101 -9.65 -7.68 -13.59
C ALA A 101 -8.14 -7.47 -13.75
N LEU A 102 -7.34 -8.27 -13.04
CA LEU A 102 -5.88 -8.15 -13.04
C LEU A 102 -5.27 -8.54 -14.40
N SER A 103 -5.75 -9.61 -15.03
CA SER A 103 -5.28 -9.97 -16.37
C SER A 103 -5.62 -8.91 -17.41
N THR A 104 -6.78 -8.25 -17.27
CA THR A 104 -7.16 -7.13 -18.13
C THR A 104 -6.24 -5.91 -17.91
N SER A 105 -5.93 -5.56 -16.66
CA SER A 105 -4.95 -4.51 -16.35
C SER A 105 -3.57 -4.83 -16.92
N ALA A 106 -3.13 -6.08 -16.79
CA ALA A 106 -1.87 -6.55 -17.37
C ALA A 106 -1.86 -6.40 -18.89
N ALA A 107 -2.93 -6.83 -19.58
CA ALA A 107 -3.03 -6.73 -21.04
C ALA A 107 -3.12 -5.27 -21.53
N ALA A 108 -3.71 -4.37 -20.73
CA ALA A 108 -3.75 -2.94 -21.03
C ALA A 108 -2.36 -2.30 -20.92
N GLY A 109 -1.56 -2.72 -19.92
CA GLY A 109 -0.21 -2.21 -19.73
C GLY A 109 0.87 -2.88 -20.58
N ASN A 110 0.68 -4.14 -21.00
CA ASN A 110 1.55 -4.85 -21.95
C ASN A 110 0.72 -5.82 -22.83
N PRO A 111 0.70 -5.64 -24.16
CA PRO A 111 -0.02 -6.51 -25.10
C PRO A 111 0.36 -7.99 -25.04
N GLU A 112 1.56 -8.33 -24.56
CA GLU A 112 2.01 -9.72 -24.37
C GLU A 112 1.06 -10.53 -23.48
N TYR A 113 0.38 -9.89 -22.52
CA TYR A 113 -0.55 -10.55 -21.61
C TYR A 113 -1.98 -10.65 -22.15
N LYS A 114 -2.25 -10.20 -23.38
CA LYS A 114 -3.57 -10.35 -24.04
C LYS A 114 -4.08 -11.80 -24.06
N PRO A 115 -3.26 -12.83 -24.36
CA PRO A 115 -3.75 -14.21 -24.36
C PRO A 115 -4.32 -14.65 -23.00
N LEU A 116 -3.67 -14.26 -21.90
CA LEU A 116 -4.16 -14.55 -20.54
C LEU A 116 -5.51 -13.88 -20.29
N ALA A 117 -5.61 -12.58 -20.57
CA ALA A 117 -6.85 -11.81 -20.39
C ALA A 117 -7.99 -12.38 -21.22
N GLN A 118 -7.72 -12.76 -22.48
CA GLN A 118 -8.73 -13.33 -23.37
C GLN A 118 -9.21 -14.71 -22.90
N ALA A 119 -8.31 -15.59 -22.44
CA ALA A 119 -8.70 -16.90 -21.94
C ALA A 119 -9.62 -16.79 -20.71
N ILE A 120 -9.24 -15.96 -19.72
CA ILE A 120 -10.06 -15.71 -18.54
C ILE A 120 -11.40 -15.06 -18.94
N ARG A 121 -11.37 -14.09 -19.86
CA ARG A 121 -12.58 -13.38 -20.29
C ARG A 121 -13.58 -14.29 -21.00
N ARG A 122 -13.13 -15.19 -21.89
CA ARG A 122 -14.01 -16.16 -22.55
C ARG A 122 -14.70 -17.08 -21.53
N SER A 123 -13.94 -17.54 -20.53
CA SER A 123 -14.50 -18.31 -19.41
C SER A 123 -15.59 -17.52 -18.68
N GLN A 124 -15.33 -16.24 -18.35
CA GLN A 124 -16.27 -15.38 -17.62
C GLN A 124 -17.53 -15.07 -18.43
N ASP A 125 -17.37 -14.70 -19.70
CA ASP A 125 -18.48 -14.36 -20.58
C ASP A 125 -19.38 -15.59 -20.80
N ARG A 126 -18.79 -16.79 -20.95
CA ARG A 126 -19.56 -18.03 -21.06
C ARG A 126 -20.24 -18.40 -19.75
N HIS A 127 -19.53 -18.38 -18.63
CA HIS A 127 -20.14 -18.64 -17.32
C HIS A 127 -21.31 -17.68 -17.06
N ALA A 128 -21.21 -16.41 -17.47
CA ALA A 128 -22.32 -15.45 -17.36
C ALA A 128 -23.53 -15.78 -18.26
N GLN A 129 -23.33 -16.56 -19.33
CA GLN A 129 -24.42 -17.00 -20.23
C GLN A 129 -25.08 -18.28 -19.75
N VAL A 130 -24.30 -19.24 -19.25
CA VAL A 130 -24.77 -20.59 -18.91
C VAL A 130 -24.94 -20.82 -17.40
N PHE A 131 -24.41 -19.92 -16.57
CA PHE A 131 -24.41 -19.98 -15.11
C PHE A 131 -23.85 -21.29 -14.54
N ASP A 132 -22.87 -21.87 -15.24
CA ASP A 132 -22.23 -23.13 -14.87
C ASP A 132 -20.77 -23.16 -15.38
N PHE A 133 -19.93 -23.98 -14.75
CA PHE A 133 -18.58 -24.33 -15.22
C PHE A 133 -18.65 -25.56 -16.12
N ASP A 134 -19.30 -25.39 -17.27
CA ASP A 134 -19.42 -26.40 -18.31
C ASP A 134 -18.05 -26.80 -18.90
N ALA A 135 -18.03 -27.78 -19.80
CA ALA A 135 -16.79 -28.26 -20.42
C ALA A 135 -16.00 -27.14 -21.13
N GLN A 136 -16.69 -26.15 -21.71
CA GLN A 136 -16.06 -25.07 -22.45
C GLN A 136 -15.51 -23.99 -21.50
N VAL A 137 -16.24 -23.65 -20.42
CA VAL A 137 -15.73 -22.78 -19.35
C VAL A 137 -14.47 -23.38 -18.73
N LYS A 138 -14.50 -24.68 -18.42
CA LYS A 138 -13.34 -25.41 -17.88
C LYS A 138 -12.18 -25.45 -18.85
N GLN A 139 -12.44 -25.60 -20.15
CA GLN A 139 -11.41 -25.53 -21.18
C GLN A 139 -10.72 -24.15 -21.22
N ASP A 140 -11.49 -23.06 -21.18
CA ASP A 140 -10.93 -21.71 -21.14
C ASP A 140 -10.13 -21.43 -19.84
N LEU A 141 -10.57 -21.96 -18.70
CA LEU A 141 -9.81 -21.90 -17.44
C LEU A 141 -8.51 -22.71 -17.51
N ALA A 142 -8.56 -23.91 -18.08
CA ALA A 142 -7.38 -24.74 -18.27
C ALA A 142 -6.35 -24.05 -19.17
N GLU A 143 -6.81 -23.38 -20.23
CA GLU A 143 -5.97 -22.57 -21.10
C GLU A 143 -5.34 -21.38 -20.35
N ALA A 144 -6.13 -20.66 -19.55
CA ALA A 144 -5.60 -19.58 -18.71
C ALA A 144 -4.54 -20.09 -17.71
N ARG A 145 -4.80 -21.23 -17.05
CA ARG A 145 -3.83 -21.88 -16.14
C ARG A 145 -2.57 -22.33 -16.87
N ARG A 146 -2.69 -22.84 -18.11
CA ARG A 146 -1.55 -23.19 -18.96
C ARG A 146 -0.69 -21.97 -19.29
N ILE A 147 -1.31 -20.85 -19.65
CA ILE A 147 -0.59 -19.59 -19.89
C ILE A 147 0.13 -19.14 -18.61
N CYS A 148 -0.54 -19.23 -17.46
CA CYS A 148 0.08 -18.93 -16.16
C CYS A 148 1.32 -19.77 -15.85
N GLY A 149 1.39 -21.03 -16.30
CA GLY A 149 2.57 -21.87 -16.16
C GLY A 149 3.78 -21.45 -17.01
N THR A 150 3.62 -20.45 -17.88
CA THR A 150 4.68 -19.93 -18.76
C THR A 150 5.14 -18.51 -18.38
N LEU A 151 4.55 -17.91 -17.34
CA LEU A 151 4.80 -16.54 -16.88
C LEU A 151 5.85 -16.43 -15.77
#